data_AF-A0A920WQE8-F1
#
_entry.id   AF-A0A920WQE8-F1
#
_cell.length_a   1.000
_cell.length_b   1.000
_cell.length_c   1.000
_cell.angle_alpha   90.00
_cell.angle_beta   90.00
_cell.angle_gamma   90.00
#
_symmetry.space_group_name_H-M   'P 1'
#
loop_
_entity.id
_entity.type
_entity.pdbx_description
1 polymer ?
#
loop_
_entity_poly.entity_id
_entity_poly.type
_entity_poly.pdbx_seq_one_letter_code
_entity_poly.pdbx_strand_id
1 'polypeptide(L)'
;MGTLVMGTVKGDLHLHRQKNPVLMMAEGAGFKCVNLGTNTSAPEFIAAVREHNATILGMSALLTTTMIYMKTVITEMEAAGLGHVKICVGGAPVTQLFADEIGADGYAPEPRLPSIYSRISPRKPRPPRLPVDGAGPGKQET
;
A
#
# COMPACT_ATOMS: atom_id res chain seq x y z
N MET A 1 10.25 15.35 8.31
CA MET A 1 8.99 14.66 8.67
C MET A 1 8.05 14.77 7.49
N GLY A 2 7.31 13.72 7.15
CA GLY A 2 6.59 13.59 5.87
C GLY A 2 5.09 13.35 6.03
N THR A 3 4.39 13.26 4.91
CA THR A 3 2.97 12.89 4.89
C THR A 3 2.83 11.38 4.70
N LEU A 4 1.99 10.76 5.52
CA LEU A 4 1.58 9.36 5.47
C LEU A 4 0.16 9.29 4.90
N VAL A 5 0.00 8.60 3.78
CA VAL A 5 -1.32 8.23 3.24
C VAL A 5 -1.60 6.79 3.63
N MET A 6 -2.82 6.49 4.07
CA MET A 6 -3.22 5.14 4.42
C MET A 6 -4.63 4.82 3.93
N GLY A 7 -4.83 3.61 3.44
CA GLY A 7 -6.13 3.12 3.02
C GLY A 7 -6.18 1.60 2.98
N THR A 8 -7.39 1.08 2.96
CA THR A 8 -7.65 -0.35 2.74
C THR A 8 -7.86 -0.58 1.26
N VAL A 9 -7.24 -1.61 0.70
CA VAL A 9 -7.34 -1.90 -0.73
C VAL A 9 -8.77 -2.21 -1.19
N LYS A 10 -9.02 -2.00 -2.48
CA LYS A 10 -10.29 -2.37 -3.14
C LYS A 10 -10.70 -3.81 -2.82
N GLY A 11 -11.99 -3.98 -2.53
CA GLY A 11 -12.60 -5.26 -2.19
C GLY A 11 -12.59 -5.57 -0.69
N ASP A 12 -11.98 -4.72 0.13
CA ASP A 12 -11.95 -4.90 1.58
C ASP A 12 -12.84 -3.87 2.29
N LEU A 13 -13.96 -4.38 2.80
CA LEU A 13 -15.00 -3.60 3.47
C LEU A 13 -14.94 -3.73 5.01
N HIS A 14 -13.94 -4.44 5.56
CA HIS A 14 -13.88 -4.76 6.99
C HIS A 14 -13.47 -3.58 7.89
N LEU A 15 -12.96 -2.47 7.32
CA LEU A 15 -12.55 -1.28 8.08
C LEU A 15 -13.66 -0.22 8.10
N HIS A 16 -14.59 -0.35 9.03
CA HIS A 16 -15.63 0.67 9.26
C HIS A 16 -15.03 2.01 9.71
N ARG A 17 -14.84 2.94 8.75
CA ARG A 17 -14.97 4.41 8.74
C ARG A 17 -14.46 5.28 9.92
N GLN A 18 -13.93 4.77 11.03
CA GLN A 18 -13.59 5.62 12.19
C GLN A 18 -12.31 5.20 12.90
N LYS A 19 -11.38 6.18 12.99
CA LYS A 19 -10.16 6.19 13.81
C LYS A 19 -9.28 4.94 13.65
N ASN A 20 -8.52 4.89 12.56
CA ASN A 20 -7.43 3.93 12.48
C ASN A 20 -6.42 4.27 13.61
N PRO A 21 -6.28 3.45 14.67
CA PRO A 21 -5.38 3.76 15.79
C PRO A 21 -3.94 3.93 15.32
N VAL A 22 -3.58 3.32 14.19
CA VAL A 22 -2.30 3.47 13.51
C VAL A 22 -2.06 4.92 13.06
N LEU A 23 -3.09 5.59 12.51
CA LEU A 23 -2.95 6.99 12.10
C LEU A 23 -2.86 7.91 13.30
N MET A 24 -3.61 7.67 14.37
CA MET A 24 -3.50 8.45 15.60
C MET A 24 -2.10 8.35 16.23
N MET A 25 -1.48 7.17 16.19
CA MET A 25 -0.09 6.99 16.64
C MET A 25 0.91 7.69 15.72
N ALA A 26 0.68 7.67 14.41
CA ALA A 26 1.54 8.35 13.44
C ALA A 26 1.43 9.89 13.52
N GLU A 27 0.22 10.42 13.77
CA GLU A 27 0.00 11.84 14.09
C GLU A 27 0.72 12.24 15.38
N GLY A 28 0.64 11.40 16.43
CA GLY A 28 1.39 11.60 17.68
C GLY A 28 2.92 11.57 17.49
N ALA A 29 3.40 10.89 16.44
CA ALA A 29 4.81 10.89 16.05
C ALA A 29 5.20 12.07 15.13
N GLY A 30 4.28 13.00 14.83
CA GLY A 30 4.54 14.20 14.04
C GLY A 30 4.40 14.04 12.52
N PHE A 31 3.78 12.95 12.04
CA PHE A 31 3.46 12.79 10.61
C PHE A 31 2.10 13.40 10.28
N LYS A 32 2.00 14.02 9.10
CA LYS A 32 0.70 14.41 8.56
C LYS A 32 0.01 13.16 8.01
N CYS A 33 -1.09 12.76 8.60
CA CYS A 33 -1.78 11.52 8.24
C CYS A 33 -3.01 11.81 7.37
N VAL A 34 -3.15 11.09 6.27
CA VAL A 34 -4.30 11.16 5.37
C VAL A 34 -4.93 9.78 5.30
N ASN A 35 -6.20 9.69 5.68
CA ASN A 35 -6.96 8.45 5.63
C ASN A 35 -7.86 8.42 4.39
N LEU A 36 -7.62 7.49 3.48
CA LEU A 36 -8.46 7.23 2.31
C LEU A 36 -9.63 6.30 2.63
N GLY A 37 -9.65 5.70 3.82
CA GLY A 37 -10.72 4.82 4.27
C GLY A 37 -10.59 3.41 3.69
N THR A 38 -11.71 2.87 3.21
CA THR A 38 -11.81 1.51 2.68
C THR A 38 -12.07 1.48 1.20
N ASN A 39 -11.77 0.33 0.58
CA ASN A 39 -12.08 0.06 -0.81
C ASN A 39 -11.39 1.05 -1.78
N THR A 40 -10.18 1.47 -1.43
CA THR A 40 -9.40 2.43 -2.22
C THR A 40 -8.72 1.72 -3.39
N SER A 41 -8.93 2.27 -4.58
CA SER A 41 -8.32 1.81 -5.82
C SER A 41 -6.91 2.37 -6.01
N ALA A 42 -6.10 1.71 -6.86
CA ALA A 42 -4.76 2.18 -7.19
C ALA A 42 -4.71 3.65 -7.71
N PRO A 43 -5.64 4.11 -8.58
CA PRO A 43 -5.72 5.50 -8.98
C PRO A 43 -5.97 6.48 -7.82
N GLU A 44 -6.81 6.11 -6.86
CA GLU A 44 -7.10 6.95 -5.69
C GLU A 44 -5.87 7.05 -4.78
N PHE A 45 -5.13 5.96 -4.58
CA PHE A 45 -3.86 5.99 -3.86
C PHE A 45 -2.84 6.91 -4.55
N ILE A 46 -2.70 6.79 -5.87
CA ILE A 46 -1.80 7.63 -6.68
C ILE A 46 -2.19 9.10 -6.58
N ALA A 47 -3.48 9.41 -6.69
CA ALA A 47 -4.00 10.77 -6.59
C ALA A 47 -3.71 11.38 -5.21
N ALA A 48 -4.04 10.66 -4.12
CA ALA A 48 -3.80 11.11 -2.76
C ALA A 48 -2.32 11.33 -2.44
N VAL A 49 -1.47 10.42 -2.91
CA VAL A 49 -0.02 10.54 -2.75
C VAL A 49 0.51 11.78 -3.46
N ARG A 50 0.01 12.09 -4.66
CA ARG A 50 0.39 13.30 -5.41
C ARG A 50 -0.14 14.56 -4.76
N GLU A 51 -1.43 14.58 -4.42
CA GLU A 51 -2.11 15.74 -3.82
C GLU A 51 -1.44 16.15 -2.51
N HIS A 52 -1.11 15.18 -1.66
CA HIS A 52 -0.55 15.46 -0.34
C HIS A 52 0.97 15.33 -0.27
N ASN A 53 1.64 15.14 -1.42
CA ASN A 53 3.09 14.92 -1.54
C ASN A 53 3.58 13.87 -0.52
N ALA A 54 2.87 12.74 -0.48
CA ALA A 54 3.11 11.70 0.51
C ALA A 54 4.43 11.00 0.27
N THR A 55 5.23 10.91 1.34
CA THR A 55 6.49 10.18 1.32
C THR A 55 6.30 8.70 1.67
N ILE A 56 5.18 8.37 2.31
CA ILE A 56 4.85 7.03 2.77
C ILE A 56 3.41 6.71 2.40
N LEU A 57 3.19 5.51 1.87
CA LEU A 57 1.90 4.91 1.60
C LEU A 57 1.74 3.63 2.43
N GLY A 58 0.71 3.58 3.27
CA GLY A 58 0.29 2.40 4.01
C GLY A 58 -0.93 1.74 3.35
N MET A 59 -0.87 0.43 3.13
CA MET A 59 -2.01 -0.35 2.65
C MET A 59 -2.35 -1.46 3.64
N SER A 60 -3.64 -1.66 3.89
CA SER A 60 -4.14 -2.79 4.66
C SER A 60 -5.07 -3.69 3.87
N ALA A 61 -5.03 -4.99 4.17
CA ALA A 61 -5.94 -6.02 3.68
C ALA A 61 -6.18 -7.09 4.75
N LEU A 62 -7.43 -7.43 5.01
CA LEU A 62 -7.90 -8.50 5.88
C LEU A 62 -8.39 -9.73 5.09
N LEU A 63 -8.59 -9.59 3.78
CA LEU A 63 -9.01 -10.66 2.89
C LEU A 63 -7.84 -11.13 2.01
N THR A 64 -7.65 -12.45 1.90
CA THR A 64 -6.62 -13.05 1.02
C THR A 64 -6.85 -12.72 -0.46
N THR A 65 -8.11 -12.50 -0.87
CA THR A 65 -8.47 -12.08 -2.23
C THR A 65 -8.05 -10.65 -2.53
N THR A 66 -7.97 -9.77 -1.53
CA THR A 66 -7.61 -8.35 -1.69
C THR A 66 -6.12 -8.12 -1.53
N MET A 67 -5.39 -9.03 -0.89
CA MET A 67 -3.92 -9.00 -0.80
C MET A 67 -3.25 -8.89 -2.17
N ILE A 68 -3.71 -9.64 -3.19
CA ILE A 68 -3.12 -9.61 -4.54
C ILE A 68 -3.26 -8.21 -5.16
N TYR A 69 -4.31 -7.46 -4.82
CA TYR A 69 -4.52 -6.10 -5.31
C TYR A 69 -3.44 -5.13 -4.82
N MET A 70 -2.82 -5.38 -3.65
CA MET A 70 -1.68 -4.58 -3.18
C MET A 70 -0.53 -4.57 -4.19
N LYS A 71 -0.25 -5.72 -4.84
CA LYS A 71 0.78 -5.82 -5.88
C LYS A 71 0.46 -4.93 -7.08
N THR A 72 -0.81 -4.89 -7.48
CA THR A 72 -1.30 -4.01 -8.55
C THR A 72 -1.07 -2.55 -8.19
N VAL A 73 -1.42 -2.14 -6.97
CA VAL A 73 -1.19 -0.75 -6.49
C VAL A 73 0.30 -0.39 -6.54
N ILE A 74 1.19 -1.28 -6.07
CA ILE A 74 2.65 -1.05 -6.10
C ILE A 74 3.14 -0.87 -7.54
N THR A 75 2.67 -1.71 -8.45
CA THR A 75 3.06 -1.68 -9.87
C THR A 75 2.57 -0.41 -10.56
N GLU A 76 1.32 0.01 -10.30
CA GLU A 76 0.77 1.26 -10.86
C GLU A 76 1.45 2.50 -10.29
N MET A 77 1.78 2.50 -9.00
CA MET A 77 2.55 3.57 -8.36
C MET A 77 3.94 3.74 -9.00
N GLU A 78 4.61 2.63 -9.35
CA GLU A 78 5.86 2.68 -10.12
C GLU A 78 5.67 3.24 -11.52
N ALA A 79 4.65 2.75 -12.24
CA ALA A 79 4.34 3.22 -13.58
C ALA A 79 3.98 4.72 -13.60
N ALA A 80 3.39 5.22 -12.51
CA ALA A 80 3.07 6.64 -12.31
C ALA A 80 4.27 7.51 -11.90
N GLY A 81 5.49 6.97 -11.84
CA GLY A 81 6.71 7.70 -11.43
C GLY A 81 6.80 7.96 -9.92
N LEU A 82 5.89 7.41 -9.12
CA LEU A 82 5.87 7.51 -7.66
C LEU A 82 6.72 6.42 -7.00
N GLY A 83 7.68 5.89 -7.76
CA GLY A 83 8.59 4.87 -7.27
C GLY A 83 9.41 5.33 -6.07
N HIS A 84 9.54 6.61 -5.77
CA HIS A 84 10.28 7.10 -4.60
C HIS A 84 9.52 6.97 -3.27
N VAL A 85 8.19 6.74 -3.32
CA VAL A 85 7.32 6.65 -2.13
C VAL A 85 7.52 5.31 -1.44
N LYS A 86 7.65 5.33 -0.11
CA LYS A 86 7.82 4.12 0.70
C LYS A 86 6.47 3.43 0.90
N ILE A 87 6.37 2.17 0.50
CA ILE A 87 5.11 1.41 0.59
C ILE A 87 5.19 0.40 1.73
N CYS A 88 4.30 0.55 2.73
CA CYS A 88 4.18 -0.37 3.85
C CYS A 88 2.87 -1.14 3.75
N VAL A 89 2.90 -2.46 3.95
CA VAL A 89 1.71 -3.33 3.92
C VAL A 89 1.45 -3.97 5.28
N GLY A 90 0.18 -4.18 5.58
CA GLY A 90 -0.27 -4.84 6.81
C GLY A 90 -1.62 -5.53 6.63
N GLY A 91 -1.98 -6.35 7.62
CA GLY A 91 -3.18 -7.17 7.54
C GLY A 91 -3.07 -8.47 8.32
N ALA A 92 -4.21 -9.04 8.74
CA ALA A 92 -4.27 -10.36 9.36
C ALA A 92 -3.69 -11.49 8.48
N PRO A 93 -3.98 -11.56 7.17
CA PRO A 93 -3.40 -12.57 6.29
C PRO A 93 -2.03 -12.17 5.69
N VAL A 94 -1.60 -10.93 5.88
CA VAL A 94 -0.35 -10.41 5.31
C VAL A 94 0.83 -10.90 6.14
N THR A 95 1.85 -11.41 5.45
CA THR A 95 3.11 -11.87 6.06
C THR A 95 4.29 -11.07 5.51
N GLN A 96 5.43 -11.12 6.21
CA GLN A 96 6.68 -10.54 5.70
C GLN A 96 7.07 -11.14 4.34
N LEU A 97 6.87 -12.45 4.16
CA LEU A 97 7.16 -13.14 2.90
C LEU A 97 6.35 -12.52 1.76
N PHE A 98 5.04 -12.36 1.97
CA PHE A 98 4.17 -11.74 0.97
C PHE A 98 4.59 -10.30 0.65
N ALA A 99 4.95 -9.52 1.67
CA ALA A 99 5.42 -8.16 1.49
C ALA A 99 6.70 -8.10 0.63
N ASP A 100 7.63 -9.02 0.86
CA ASP A 100 8.87 -9.12 0.08
C ASP A 100 8.57 -9.55 -1.38
N GLU A 101 7.63 -10.48 -1.58
CA GLU A 101 7.21 -10.97 -2.90
C GLU A 101 6.56 -9.89 -3.77
N ILE A 102 5.73 -9.03 -3.18
CA ILE A 102 5.08 -7.92 -3.91
C ILE A 102 5.98 -6.69 -4.04
N GLY A 103 7.16 -6.69 -3.41
CA GLY A 103 8.09 -5.57 -3.43
C GLY A 103 7.67 -4.39 -2.52
N ALA A 104 7.00 -4.66 -1.40
CA ALA A 104 6.75 -3.64 -0.39
C ALA A 104 8.05 -3.25 0.35
N ASP A 105 8.15 -2.00 0.76
CA ASP A 105 9.31 -1.47 1.51
C ASP A 105 9.29 -1.86 2.99
N GLY A 106 8.12 -2.22 3.51
CA GLY A 106 7.95 -2.59 4.90
C GLY A 106 6.68 -3.41 5.13
N TYR A 107 6.74 -4.28 6.12
CA TYR A 107 5.60 -5.04 6.61
C TYR A 107 5.41 -4.77 8.09
N ALA A 108 4.17 -4.57 8.52
CA ALA A 108 3.85 -4.68 9.93
C ALA A 108 2.53 -5.39 10.16
N PRO A 109 2.44 -6.26 11.18
CA PRO A 109 1.16 -6.75 11.66
C PRO A 109 0.35 -5.55 12.17
N GLU A 110 -0.95 -5.55 11.88
CA GLU A 110 -1.88 -4.42 12.00
C GLU A 110 -2.29 -4.19 13.47
N PRO A 111 -1.34 -3.77 14.33
CA PRO A 111 -1.36 -2.44 14.94
C PRO A 111 0.02 -1.76 15.05
N ARG A 112 1.08 -2.36 14.47
CA ARG A 112 2.48 -1.89 14.59
C ARG A 112 3.00 -1.14 13.37
N LEU A 113 2.16 -0.92 12.36
CA LEU A 113 2.51 -0.12 11.19
C LEU A 113 3.08 1.29 11.54
N PRO A 114 2.70 1.96 12.65
CA PRO A 114 3.36 3.21 13.07
C PRO A 114 4.83 3.04 13.45
N SER A 115 5.15 1.93 14.11
CA SER A 115 6.48 1.66 14.64
C SER A 115 7.49 1.34 13.53
N ILE A 116 7.04 0.78 12.40
CA ILE A 116 7.93 0.53 11.26
C ILE A 116 8.42 1.84 10.64
N TYR A 117 7.65 2.93 10.71
CA TYR A 117 8.03 4.22 10.13
C TYR A 117 9.30 4.82 10.74
N SER A 118 9.54 4.56 12.03
CA SER A 118 10.78 4.96 12.72
C SER A 118 12.00 4.10 12.35
N ARG A 119 11.76 2.92 11.75
CA ARG A 119 12.77 1.89 11.43
C ARG A 119 12.96 1.68 9.93
N ILE A 120 12.33 2.50 9.08
CA ILE A 120 12.53 2.40 7.62
C ILE A 120 13.96 2.82 7.28
N SER A 121 14.84 1.82 7.22
CA SER A 121 16.22 1.88 6.73
C SER A 121 16.26 2.23 5.23
N PRO A 122 17.44 2.54 4.62
CA PRO A 122 17.54 2.82 3.19
C PRO A 122 16.91 1.69 2.36
N ARG A 123 16.29 2.08 1.26
CA ARG A 123 15.40 1.23 0.48
C ARG A 123 16.10 -0.03 -0.03
N LYS A 124 15.48 -1.20 0.15
CA LYS A 124 15.93 -2.43 -0.53
C LYS A 124 15.55 -2.31 -2.01
N PRO A 125 16.41 -2.69 -2.97
CA PRO A 125 16.04 -2.70 -4.38
C PRO A 125 14.84 -3.64 -4.58
N ARG A 126 13.79 -3.16 -5.26
CA ARG A 126 12.59 -3.97 -5.52
C ARG A 126 12.92 -5.12 -6.47
N PRO A 127 12.30 -6.29 -6.30
CA PRO A 127 12.50 -7.41 -7.19
C PRO A 127 12.19 -6.99 -8.64
N PRO A 128 12.93 -7.52 -9.63
CA PRO A 128 12.66 -7.24 -11.04
C PRO A 128 11.21 -7.60 -11.36
N ARG A 129 10.58 -6.83 -12.25
CA ARG A 129 9.20 -7.04 -12.68
C ARG A 129 9.02 -8.50 -13.07
N LEU A 130 8.28 -9.26 -12.28
CA LEU A 130 7.79 -10.57 -12.72
C LEU A 130 6.92 -10.31 -13.95
N PRO A 131 7.11 -11.05 -15.05
CA PRO A 131 6.18 -11.04 -16.15
C PRO A 131 4.78 -11.22 -15.58
N VAL A 132 3.87 -10.35 -15.99
CA VAL A 132 2.45 -10.59 -15.80
C VAL A 132 2.09 -11.76 -16.71
N ASP A 133 2.30 -12.99 -16.25
CA ASP A 133 1.86 -14.18 -16.99
C ASP A 133 0.33 -14.10 -17.10
N GLY A 134 -0.12 -13.84 -18.32
CA GLY A 134 -1.51 -13.58 -18.66
C GLY A 134 -2.30 -14.83 -19.07
N ALA A 135 -3.62 -14.69 -19.04
CA ALA A 135 -4.62 -15.44 -19.81
C ALA A 135 -5.96 -14.69 -19.67
N GLY A 136 -6.70 -14.22 -20.68
CA GLY A 136 -6.81 -14.44 -22.15
C GLY A 136 -8.34 -14.45 -22.50
N PRO A 137 -8.82 -14.51 -23.76
CA PRO A 137 -8.20 -14.45 -25.10
C PRO A 137 -8.63 -13.14 -25.84
N GLY A 138 -8.13 -12.70 -27.01
CA GLY A 138 -7.68 -13.39 -28.20
C GLY A 138 -8.77 -13.35 -29.30
N LYS A 139 -8.69 -12.31 -30.16
CA LYS A 139 -9.16 -12.20 -31.57
C LYS A 139 -10.65 -12.35 -31.94
N GLN A 140 -11.17 -11.33 -32.64
CA GLN A 140 -11.68 -11.35 -34.03
C GLN A 140 -11.90 -9.86 -34.42
N GLU A 141 -11.07 -9.23 -35.25
CA GLU A 141 -10.93 -9.28 -36.71
C GLU A 141 -12.18 -8.78 -37.48
N THR A 142 -11.95 -7.72 -38.27
CA THR A 142 -12.75 -7.11 -39.35
C THR A 142 -13.88 -6.15 -38.99
#